data_AF-A0A2V9DCC4-F1
#
_entry.id   AF-A0A2V9DCC4-F1
#
_cell.length_a   1.000
_cell.length_b   1.000
_cell.length_c   1.000
_cell.angle_alpha   90.00
_cell.angle_beta   90.00
_cell.angle_gamma   90.00
#
_symmetry.space_group_name_H-M   'P 1'
#
loop_
_entity.id
_entity.type
_entity.pdbx_description
1 polymer ?
#
loop_
_entity_poly.entity_id
_entity_poly.type
_entity_poly.pdbx_seq_one_letter_code
_entity_poly.pdbx_strand_id
1 'polypeptide(L)' 'MWKIGTRHLFGIYNGPSAWRGNRLAIDNEGPELPSNLRKLVQSGLVQVFGDFEVCPLEPERPGSMQAACIESAKNLFLQK' A
#
# COMPACT_ATOMS: atom_id res chain seq x y z
N MET A 1 -16.10 -7.39 -12.00
CA MET A 1 -16.24 -6.12 -12.72
C MET A 1 -15.91 -5.01 -11.73
N TRP A 2 -14.65 -4.57 -11.72
CA TRP A 2 -14.21 -3.36 -11.02
C TRP A 2 -14.96 -2.15 -11.61
N LYS A 3 -15.25 -1.12 -10.82
CA LYS A 3 -15.55 0.19 -11.44
C LYS A 3 -14.25 0.70 -12.05
N ILE A 4 -14.17 0.66 -13.38
CA ILE A 4 -13.06 1.21 -14.17
C ILE A 4 -12.96 2.72 -13.87
N GLY A 5 -11.79 3.24 -13.45
CA GLY A 5 -11.55 4.69 -13.54
C GLY A 5 -10.71 5.42 -12.48
N THR A 6 -10.28 4.83 -11.35
CA THR A 6 -9.42 5.56 -10.40
C THR A 6 -7.93 5.32 -10.68
N ARG A 7 -7.17 6.38 -10.94
CA ARG A 7 -5.71 6.38 -11.23
C ARG A 7 -4.87 6.87 -10.06
N HIS A 8 -5.38 6.81 -8.84
CA HIS A 8 -4.67 7.33 -7.67
C HIS A 8 -3.60 6.36 -7.22
N LEU A 9 -2.36 6.84 -7.12
CA LEU A 9 -1.19 6.03 -6.81
C LEU A 9 -0.76 6.28 -5.37
N PHE A 10 -0.58 5.19 -4.63
CA PHE A 10 -0.07 5.23 -3.27
C PHE A 10 1.36 4.69 -3.20
N GLY A 11 2.21 5.37 -2.44
CA GLY A 11 3.45 4.82 -1.93
C GLY A 11 3.17 4.20 -0.56
N ILE A 12 3.52 2.94 -0.36
CA ILE A 12 3.21 2.22 0.88
C ILE A 12 4.39 2.34 1.85
N TYR A 13 4.10 2.86 3.05
CA TYR A 13 5.04 3.09 4.14
C TYR A 13 4.51 2.41 5.43
N ASN A 14 5.27 2.49 6.53
CA ASN A 14 4.80 2.02 7.82
C ASN A 14 3.60 2.83 8.34
N GLY A 15 2.94 2.29 9.36
CA GLY A 15 1.77 2.92 9.98
C GLY A 15 2.03 4.31 10.57
N PRO A 16 0.97 5.02 10.97
CA PRO A 16 1.05 6.41 11.47
C PRO A 16 1.98 6.59 12.69
N SER A 17 2.21 5.52 13.45
CA SER A 17 3.12 5.50 14.61
C SER A 17 4.58 5.70 14.22
N ALA A 18 4.98 5.16 13.06
CA ALA A 18 6.33 5.26 12.50
C ALA A 18 6.46 6.44 11.52
N TRP A 19 5.35 6.87 10.92
CA TRP A 19 5.32 8.01 10.01
C TRP A 19 5.65 9.34 10.72
N ARG A 20 6.79 9.94 10.36
CA ARG A 20 7.22 11.26 10.86
C ARG A 20 7.02 12.40 9.85
N GLY A 21 6.10 12.23 8.90
CA GLY A 21 5.94 13.17 7.79
C GLY A 21 7.12 13.19 6.81
N ASN A 22 7.95 12.14 6.82
CA ASN A 22 9.18 12.10 6.05
C ASN A 22 9.14 10.98 5.00
N ARG A 23 8.92 11.38 3.74
CA ARG A 23 8.97 10.47 2.57
C ARG A 23 10.37 9.89 2.30
N LEU A 24 11.43 10.41 2.92
CA LEU A 24 12.80 9.87 2.83
C LEU A 24 13.04 8.70 3.79
N ALA A 25 12.07 8.35 4.62
CA ALA A 25 12.14 7.11 5.36
C ALA A 25 12.16 5.95 4.36
N ILE A 26 13.18 5.07 4.48
CA ILE A 26 13.42 3.92 3.58
C ILE A 26 12.47 2.76 3.95
N ASP A 27 11.48 3.00 4.81
CA ASP A 27 10.50 2.01 5.22
C ASP A 27 9.50 1.67 4.09
N ASN A 28 9.52 2.40 2.97
CA ASN A 28 8.79 2.02 1.77
C ASN A 28 9.36 0.77 1.06
N GLU A 29 10.63 0.43 1.31
CA GLU A 29 11.28 -0.77 0.75
C GLU A 29 10.98 -2.04 1.57
N GLY A 30 10.41 -1.88 2.77
CA GLY A 30 10.03 -2.97 3.65
C GLY A 30 8.93 -2.56 4.62
N PRO A 31 7.75 -2.14 4.12
CA PRO A 31 6.71 -1.59 4.97
C PRO A 31 6.09 -2.66 5.86
N GLU A 32 5.50 -2.22 6.97
CA GLU A 32 4.60 -3.01 7.79
C GLU A 32 3.35 -3.35 6.98
N LEU A 33 3.20 -4.63 6.64
CA LEU A 33 2.05 -5.16 5.90
C LEU A 33 1.22 -6.09 6.79
N PRO A 34 -0.11 -6.15 6.57
CA PRO A 34 -0.96 -7.18 7.16
C PRO A 34 -0.39 -8.57 6.90
N SER A 35 -0.47 -9.45 7.91
CA SER A 35 0.23 -10.74 7.90
C SER A 35 -0.13 -11.65 6.73
N ASN A 36 -1.37 -11.59 6.23
CA ASN A 36 -1.83 -12.31 5.06
C ASN A 36 -1.20 -11.78 3.76
N LEU A 37 -1.07 -10.46 3.63
CA LEU A 37 -0.43 -9.82 2.48
C LEU A 37 1.10 -10.03 2.50
N ARG A 38 1.72 -9.89 3.68
CA ARG A 38 3.17 -10.07 3.86
C ARG A 38 3.67 -11.41 3.33
N LYS A 39 2.93 -12.49 3.60
CA LYS A 39 3.25 -13.85 3.11
C LYS A 39 3.28 -13.93 1.58
N LEU A 40 2.40 -13.20 0.90
CA LEU A 40 2.32 -13.20 -0.55
C LEU A 40 3.49 -12.41 -1.17
N VAL A 41 3.78 -11.23 -0.62
CA VAL A 41 4.84 -10.33 -1.16
C VAL A 41 6.24 -10.89 -0.88
N GLN A 42 6.45 -11.58 0.25
CA GLN A 42 7.73 -12.28 0.52
C GLN A 42 8.04 -13.40 -0.48
N SER A 43 7.05 -13.87 -1.24
CA SER A 43 7.22 -14.96 -2.20
C SER A 43 7.83 -14.52 -3.55
N GLY A 44 8.09 -13.21 -3.76
CA GLY A 44 8.78 -12.68 -4.95
C GLY A 44 8.17 -11.38 -5.48
N LEU A 45 8.63 -10.93 -6.66
CA LEU A 45 8.05 -9.79 -7.38
C LEU A 45 6.69 -10.18 -7.99
N VAL A 46 5.66 -10.22 -7.14
CA VAL A 46 4.29 -10.59 -7.54
C VAL A 46 3.37 -9.39 -7.48
N GLN A 47 2.51 -9.26 -8.49
CA GLN A 47 1.41 -8.31 -8.43
C GLN A 47 0.27 -8.95 -7.67
N VAL A 48 -0.04 -8.38 -6.50
CA VAL A 48 -1.16 -8.80 -5.65
C VAL A 48 -2.33 -7.86 -5.89
N PHE A 49 -3.47 -8.42 -6.25
CA PHE A 49 -4.72 -7.71 -6.38
C PHE A 49 -5.65 -8.13 -5.25
N GLY A 50 -6.54 -7.25 -4.84
CA GLY A 50 -7.50 -7.51 -3.78
C GLY A 50 -8.13 -6.23 -3.26
N ASP A 51 -8.86 -6.38 -2.16
CA ASP A 51 -9.48 -5.27 -1.47
C ASP A 51 -8.55 -4.81 -0.35
N PHE A 52 -8.10 -3.56 -0.43
CA PHE A 52 -7.17 -2.96 0.53
C PHE A 52 -7.86 -1.83 1.28
N GLU A 53 -7.74 -1.86 2.60
CA GLU A 53 -8.03 -0.71 3.44
C GLU A 53 -6.73 0.07 3.62
N VAL A 54 -6.71 1.27 3.03
CA VAL A 54 -5.54 2.15 3.05
C VAL A 54 -5.71 3.23 4.11
N CYS A 55 -4.63 3.52 4.83
CA CYS A 55 -4.55 4.61 5.81
C CYS A 55 -3.69 5.74 5.23
N PRO A 56 -4.30 6.84 4.75
CA PRO A 56 -3.54 7.98 4.22
C PRO A 56 -2.64 8.61 5.29
N LEU A 57 -1.36 8.82 4.95
CA LEU A 57 -0.36 9.40 5.86
C LEU A 57 -0.12 10.89 5.58
N GLU A 58 -0.60 11.37 4.45
CA GLU A 58 -0.52 12.77 4.03
C GLU A 58 -1.78 13.17 3.25
N PRO A 59 -2.05 14.47 3.05
CA PRO A 59 -3.17 14.92 2.24
C PRO A 59 -3.02 14.53 0.76
N GLU A 60 -4.14 14.26 0.10
CA GLU A 60 -4.17 14.01 -1.35
C GLU A 60 -3.73 15.25 -2.12
N ARG A 61 -2.90 15.05 -3.15
CA ARG A 61 -2.46 16.09 -4.08
C ARG A 61 -2.62 15.60 -5.51
N PRO A 62 -3.42 16.27 -6.36
CA PRO A 62 -3.63 15.85 -7.75
C PRO A 62 -2.31 15.67 -8.50
N GLY A 63 -2.18 14.55 -9.22
CA GLY A 63 -1.00 14.22 -10.03
C GLY A 63 0.24 13.81 -9.23
N SER A 64 0.14 13.72 -7.90
CA SER A 64 1.22 13.23 -7.03
C SER A 64 0.87 11.89 -6.40
N MET A 65 1.87 11.05 -6.22
CA MET A 65 1.73 9.86 -5.37
C MET A 65 1.49 10.29 -3.93
N GLN A 66 0.56 9.61 -3.26
CA GLN A 66 0.23 9.83 -1.85
C GLN A 66 0.85 8.74 -0.98
N ALA A 67 1.52 9.12 0.10
CA ALA A 67 1.99 8.19 1.12
C ALA A 67 0.80 7.63 1.90
N ALA A 68 0.77 6.30 2.04
CA ALA A 68 -0.24 5.60 2.81
C ALA A 68 0.37 4.35 3.45
N CYS A 69 -0.33 3.79 4.42
CA CYS A 69 -0.11 2.43 4.92
C CYS A 69 -1.28 1.52 4.49
N ILE A 70 -1.12 0.22 4.69
CA ILE A 70 -2.19 -0.77 4.49
C ILE A 70 -2.63 -1.26 5.87
N GLU A 71 -3.84 -0.88 6.27
CA GLU A 71 -4.44 -1.29 7.54
C GLU A 71 -4.92 -2.74 7.48
N SER A 72 -5.61 -3.09 6.39
CA SER A 72 -6.13 -4.44 6.19
C SER A 72 -6.20 -4.80 4.71
N ALA A 73 -6.20 -6.11 4.44
CA ALA A 73 -6.27 -6.63 3.08
C ALA A 73 -7.14 -7.89 3.03
N LYS A 74 -8.04 -7.97 2.05
CA LYS A 74 -9.01 -9.07 1.87
C LYS A 74 -9.10 -9.46 0.40
N ASN A 75 -9.63 -10.66 0.14
CA ASN A 75 -9.85 -11.17 -1.22
C ASN A 75 -8.59 -11.07 -2.10
N LEU A 76 -7.43 -11.47 -1.54
CA LEU A 76 -6.14 -11.35 -2.22
C LEU A 76 -5.97 -12.44 -3.29
N PHE A 77 -5.51 -12.06 -4.47
CA PHE A 77 -5.15 -12.96 -5.56
C PHE A 77 -3.89 -12.49 -6.28
N LEU A 78 -3.12 -13.46 -6.78
CA LEU A 78 -1.89 -13.23 -7.51
C LEU A 78 -2.17 -13.18 -9.00
N GLN A 79 -1.62 -12.18 -9.69
CA GLN A 79 -1.53 -12.22 -11.14
C GLN A 79 -0.25 -12.96 -11.54
N LYS A 80 -0.42 -14.02 -12.34
CA LYS A 80 0.67 -14.74 -13.02
C LYS A 80 0.97 -14.09 -14.36
#